data_AF-A0AA97GAR4-F1
#
_entry.id   AF-A0AA97GAR4-F1
#
_cell.length_a   1.000
_cell.length_b   1.000
_cell.length_c   1.000
_cell.angle_alpha   90.00
_cell.angle_beta   90.00
_cell.angle_gamma   90.00
#
_symmetry.space_group_name_H-M   'P 1'
#
loop_
_entity.id
_entity.type
_entity.pdbx_description
1 polymer ?
#
loop_
_entity_poly.entity_id
_entity_poly.type
_entity_poly.pdbx_seq_one_letter_code
_entity_poly.pdbx_strand_id
1 'polypeptide(L)'
;MPVMTEPMHTGEFIVSEGNNSISRELIELAPDLALLPGTILGKNTSTGVYGPIDPAADTGLQMAAGVLWDHVITDATGGEGVIIARLAEVDQELLVWPEGITDEEKTTAVEELSSLDIILRTGEQG
;
A
#
# COMPACT_ATOMS: atom_id res chain seq x y z
N MET A 1 -32.05 -2.72 -12.06
CA MET A 1 -30.92 -3.56 -12.50
C MET A 1 -29.97 -3.64 -11.33
N PRO A 2 -29.55 -4.84 -10.86
CA PRO A 2 -28.49 -4.89 -9.86
C PRO A 2 -27.21 -4.33 -10.48
N VAL A 3 -26.60 -3.37 -9.79
CA VAL A 3 -25.23 -2.95 -10.10
C VAL A 3 -24.32 -3.97 -9.42
N MET A 4 -23.48 -4.64 -10.21
CA MET A 4 -22.43 -5.52 -9.69
C MET A 4 -21.17 -4.67 -9.61
N THR A 5 -20.70 -4.44 -8.38
CA THR A 5 -19.41 -3.77 -8.13
C THR A 5 -18.34 -4.85 -8.14
N GLU A 6 -17.44 -4.81 -9.12
CA GLU A 6 -16.27 -5.67 -9.16
C GLU A 6 -15.24 -5.16 -8.14
N PRO A 7 -14.72 -6.02 -7.26
CA PRO A 7 -13.65 -5.62 -6.34
C PRO A 7 -12.33 -5.45 -7.09
N MET A 8 -11.43 -4.64 -6.55
CA MET A 8 -10.11 -4.44 -7.12
C MET A 8 -9.33 -5.77 -7.12
N HIS A 9 -8.70 -6.08 -8.26
CA HIS A 9 -7.96 -7.32 -8.44
C HIS A 9 -6.51 -7.19 -7.91
N THR A 10 -5.90 -8.35 -7.63
CA THR A 10 -4.50 -8.46 -7.21
C THR A 10 -3.57 -7.74 -8.19
N GLY A 11 -2.79 -6.78 -7.68
CA GLY A 11 -1.82 -6.03 -8.48
C GLY A 11 -2.40 -5.12 -9.57
N GLU A 12 -3.72 -4.90 -9.61
CA GLU A 12 -4.36 -4.07 -10.65
C GLU A 12 -3.84 -2.63 -10.67
N PHE A 13 -3.40 -2.12 -9.52
CA PHE A 13 -2.81 -0.80 -9.36
C PHE A 13 -1.41 -0.66 -9.97
N ILE A 14 -0.77 -1.74 -10.42
CA ILE A 14 0.61 -1.68 -10.94
C ILE A 14 0.59 -1.29 -12.42
N VAL A 15 1.18 -0.15 -12.73
CA VAL A 15 1.42 0.29 -14.11
C VAL A 15 2.69 -0.35 -14.67
N SER A 16 3.74 -0.41 -13.85
CA SER A 16 5.01 -1.04 -14.19
C SER A 16 5.73 -1.51 -12.92
N GLU A 17 6.46 -2.62 -12.99
CA GLU A 17 7.33 -3.07 -11.90
C GLU A 17 8.69 -3.52 -12.43
N GLY A 18 9.68 -3.53 -11.54
CA GLY A 18 11.02 -4.00 -11.85
C GLY A 18 11.02 -5.46 -12.28
N ASN A 19 12.02 -5.83 -13.11
CA ASN A 19 12.08 -7.16 -13.71
C ASN A 19 12.00 -8.30 -12.68
N ASN A 20 11.21 -9.33 -12.99
CA ASN A 20 10.85 -10.43 -12.09
C ASN A 20 10.06 -9.94 -10.85
N SER A 21 10.62 -10.10 -9.66
CA SER A 21 9.95 -9.80 -8.39
C SER A 21 10.81 -8.92 -7.48
N ILE A 22 11.73 -8.15 -8.05
CA ILE A 22 12.64 -7.28 -7.28
C ILE A 22 11.93 -6.16 -6.54
N SER A 23 10.75 -5.79 -7.03
CA SER A 23 9.85 -4.79 -6.43
C SER A 23 9.04 -5.34 -5.26
N ARG A 24 8.91 -6.67 -5.18
CA ARG A 24 8.02 -7.36 -4.25
C ARG A 24 8.77 -7.81 -3.01
N GLU A 25 8.17 -7.61 -1.85
CA GLU A 25 8.74 -8.03 -0.56
C GLU A 25 7.68 -8.73 0.29
N LEU A 26 8.05 -9.89 0.84
CA LEU A 26 7.24 -10.60 1.83
C LEU A 26 7.40 -9.90 3.18
N ILE A 27 6.29 -9.57 3.82
CA ILE A 27 6.24 -8.82 5.07
C ILE A 27 5.31 -9.49 6.08
N GLU A 28 5.55 -9.20 7.36
CA GLU A 28 4.61 -9.52 8.44
C GLU A 28 3.62 -8.37 8.62
N LEU A 29 2.34 -8.70 8.66
CA LEU A 29 1.22 -7.78 8.84
C LEU A 29 0.70 -7.83 10.28
N ALA A 30 0.25 -6.68 10.77
CA ALA A 30 -0.41 -6.56 12.07
C ALA A 30 -1.71 -7.39 12.14
N PRO A 31 -2.15 -7.77 13.36
CA PRO A 31 -3.36 -8.56 13.57
C PRO A 31 -4.65 -7.80 13.24
N ASP A 32 -5.71 -8.57 13.01
CA ASP A 32 -7.10 -8.13 12.86
C ASP A 32 -7.33 -7.06 11.75
N LEU A 33 -6.65 -7.23 10.60
CA LEU A 33 -6.77 -6.35 9.43
C LEU A 33 -7.55 -7.02 8.30
N ALA A 34 -8.27 -6.20 7.52
CA ALA A 34 -8.83 -6.58 6.23
C ALA A 34 -8.39 -5.55 5.18
N LEU A 35 -7.35 -5.89 4.42
CA LEU A 35 -6.67 -4.98 3.51
C LEU A 35 -7.02 -5.30 2.06
N LEU A 36 -7.24 -4.25 1.28
CA LEU A 36 -7.46 -4.36 -0.17
C LEU A 36 -6.12 -4.19 -0.89
N PRO A 37 -5.96 -4.76 -2.11
CA PRO A 37 -4.83 -4.40 -2.97
C PRO A 37 -4.75 -2.87 -3.11
N GLY A 38 -3.55 -2.32 -3.29
CA GLY A 38 -3.37 -0.87 -3.39
C GLY A 38 -3.36 -0.12 -2.05
N THR A 39 -3.58 -0.80 -0.91
CA THR A 39 -3.48 -0.14 0.41
C THR A 39 -2.05 0.31 0.69
N ILE A 40 -1.88 1.58 1.05
CA ILE A 40 -0.59 2.14 1.42
C ILE A 40 -0.28 1.74 2.86
N LEU A 41 0.85 1.06 3.04
CA LEU A 41 1.25 0.52 4.34
C LEU A 41 2.43 1.29 4.90
N GLY A 42 2.42 1.50 6.21
CA GLY A 42 3.57 1.92 6.99
C GLY A 42 4.19 0.74 7.73
N LYS A 43 5.39 0.96 8.29
CA LYS A 43 6.11 -0.05 9.07
C LYS A 43 6.29 0.42 10.51
N ASN A 44 5.81 -0.37 11.45
CA ASN A 44 6.11 -0.12 12.86
C ASN A 44 7.61 -0.37 13.11
N THR A 45 8.33 0.67 13.54
CA THR A 45 9.78 0.62 13.74
C THR A 45 10.21 -0.20 14.95
N SER A 46 9.31 -0.40 15.91
CA SER A 46 9.58 -1.17 17.13
C SER A 46 9.37 -2.66 16.93
N THR A 47 8.32 -3.05 16.19
CA THR A 47 7.96 -4.46 16.00
C THR A 47 8.35 -5.01 14.64
N GLY A 48 8.55 -4.16 13.62
CA GLY A 48 8.84 -4.57 12.25
C GLY A 48 7.61 -4.96 11.42
N VAL A 49 6.42 -5.00 12.04
CA VAL A 49 5.17 -5.37 11.36
C VAL A 49 4.60 -4.18 10.58
N TYR A 50 3.84 -4.50 9.54
CA TYR A 50 3.23 -3.52 8.65
C TYR A 50 1.72 -3.42 8.90
N GLY A 51 1.18 -2.23 8.66
CA GLY A 51 -0.26 -1.96 8.70
C GLY A 51 -0.59 -0.73 7.84
N PRO A 52 -1.87 -0.36 7.67
CA PRO A 52 -2.24 0.87 7.00
C PRO A 52 -1.47 2.06 7.58
N ILE A 53 -1.08 3.01 6.74
CA ILE A 53 -0.47 4.23 7.26
C ILE A 53 -1.42 4.92 8.24
N ASP A 54 -0.86 5.45 9.31
CA ASP A 54 -1.58 6.23 10.33
C ASP A 54 -0.79 7.52 10.59
N PRO A 55 -1.13 8.63 9.91
CA PRO A 55 -0.43 9.90 10.07
C PRO A 55 -0.38 10.44 11.52
N ALA A 56 -1.31 10.01 12.37
CA ALA A 56 -1.36 10.41 13.78
C ALA A 56 -0.47 9.54 14.68
N ALA A 57 0.06 8.43 14.16
CA ALA A 57 0.93 7.54 14.91
C ALA A 57 2.35 8.11 15.10
N ASP A 58 3.03 7.63 16.13
CA ASP A 58 4.43 7.90 16.44
C ASP A 58 5.29 6.62 16.43
N THR A 59 4.73 5.53 15.89
CA THR A 59 5.34 4.18 15.94
C THR A 59 6.14 3.82 14.69
N GLY A 60 6.09 4.66 13.65
CA GLY A 60 6.61 4.40 12.30
C GLY A 60 5.52 4.15 11.27
N LEU A 61 4.30 3.83 11.69
CA LEU A 61 3.14 3.67 10.78
C LEU A 61 2.74 4.98 10.07
N GLN A 62 3.18 6.14 10.57
CA GLN A 62 2.94 7.42 9.90
C GLN A 62 3.69 7.57 8.57
N MET A 63 4.73 6.75 8.33
CA MET A 63 5.55 6.82 7.12
C MET A 63 5.18 5.71 6.14
N ALA A 64 4.92 6.06 4.89
CA ALA A 64 4.66 5.10 3.82
C ALA A 64 5.92 4.26 3.53
N ALA A 65 5.75 2.94 3.58
CA ALA A 65 6.80 1.94 3.39
C ALA A 65 6.56 1.01 2.19
N GLY A 66 5.40 1.10 1.54
CA GLY A 66 5.06 0.35 0.33
C GLY A 66 3.56 0.24 0.09
N VAL A 67 3.19 -0.48 -0.96
CA VAL A 67 1.79 -0.67 -1.38
C VAL A 67 1.43 -2.16 -1.38
N LEU A 68 0.33 -2.55 -0.75
CA LEU A 68 -0.08 -3.94 -0.65
C LEU A 68 -0.44 -4.53 -2.02
N TRP A 69 0.15 -5.68 -2.36
CA TRP A 69 -0.01 -6.32 -3.66
C TRP A 69 -1.35 -7.05 -3.85
N ASP A 70 -1.83 -7.74 -2.82
CA ASP A 70 -3.03 -8.58 -2.87
C ASP A 70 -3.99 -8.30 -1.71
N HIS A 71 -5.22 -8.78 -1.79
CA HIS A 71 -6.17 -8.75 -0.69
C HIS A 71 -5.67 -9.67 0.43
N VAL A 72 -5.57 -9.14 1.66
CA VAL A 72 -5.13 -9.92 2.83
C VAL A 72 -6.07 -9.67 4.01
N ILE A 73 -6.47 -10.76 4.67
CA ILE A 73 -7.16 -10.72 5.96
C ILE A 73 -6.24 -11.37 6.98
N THR A 74 -5.93 -10.65 8.06
CA THR A 74 -5.15 -11.18 9.19
C THR A 74 -6.06 -11.51 10.36
N ASP A 75 -5.65 -12.49 11.17
CA ASP A 75 -6.35 -12.83 12.41
C ASP A 75 -5.66 -12.17 13.62
N ALA A 76 -6.08 -12.53 14.83
CA ALA A 76 -5.54 -11.99 16.08
C ALA A 76 -4.03 -12.26 16.30
N THR A 77 -3.41 -13.10 15.48
CA THR A 77 -1.97 -13.40 15.51
C THR A 77 -1.16 -12.66 14.45
N GLY A 78 -1.82 -11.91 13.55
CA GLY A 78 -1.18 -11.29 12.40
C GLY A 78 -1.29 -12.14 11.14
N GLY A 79 -0.42 -11.88 10.18
CA GLY A 79 -0.34 -12.67 8.95
C GLY A 79 0.83 -12.24 8.07
N GLU A 80 0.93 -12.86 6.90
CA GLU A 80 1.94 -12.50 5.90
C GLU A 80 1.26 -11.83 4.70
N GLY A 81 1.96 -10.90 4.08
CA GLY A 81 1.52 -10.24 2.86
C GLY A 81 2.69 -9.93 1.95
N VAL A 82 2.39 -9.57 0.71
CA VAL A 82 3.39 -9.07 -0.24
C VAL A 82 3.10 -7.61 -0.50
N ILE A 83 4.13 -6.77 -0.40
CA ILE A 83 4.06 -5.36 -0.80
C ILE A 83 4.91 -5.11 -2.03
N ILE A 84 4.54 -4.08 -2.78
CA ILE A 84 5.44 -3.37 -3.66
C ILE A 84 6.25 -2.42 -2.77
N ALA A 85 7.50 -2.80 -2.52
CA ALA A 85 8.41 -2.11 -1.62
C ALA A 85 9.33 -1.11 -2.35
N ARG A 86 9.49 -1.25 -3.67
CA ARG A 86 10.42 -0.44 -4.47
C ARG A 86 10.24 -0.60 -5.98
N LEU A 87 10.89 0.27 -6.77
CA LEU A 87 11.07 0.13 -8.22
C LEU A 87 9.77 -0.19 -8.97
N ALA A 88 8.76 0.65 -8.82
CA ALA A 88 7.46 0.44 -9.44
C ALA A 88 6.79 1.75 -9.83
N GLU A 89 5.91 1.69 -10.80
CA GLU A 89 4.95 2.73 -11.12
C GLU A 89 3.56 2.22 -10.79
N VAL A 90 2.78 3.01 -10.06
CA VAL A 90 1.45 2.63 -9.58
C VAL A 90 0.41 3.66 -10.01
N ASP A 91 -0.81 3.22 -10.29
CA ASP A 91 -1.93 4.09 -10.62
C ASP A 91 -2.48 4.71 -9.34
N GLN A 92 -2.42 6.05 -9.26
CA GLN A 92 -2.90 6.78 -8.09
C GLN A 92 -4.40 6.59 -7.83
N GLU A 93 -5.21 6.34 -8.86
CA GLU A 93 -6.66 6.22 -8.74
C GLU A 93 -7.08 4.89 -8.10
N LEU A 94 -6.18 3.91 -8.11
CA LEU A 94 -6.36 2.58 -7.55
C LEU A 94 -5.68 2.42 -6.18
N LEU A 95 -5.09 3.48 -5.61
CA LEU A 95 -4.51 3.44 -4.27
C LEU A 95 -5.57 3.62 -3.19
N VAL A 96 -5.46 2.80 -2.14
CA VAL A 96 -6.34 2.84 -0.98
C VAL A 96 -5.65 3.58 0.16
N TRP A 97 -6.28 4.70 0.55
CA TRP A 97 -5.84 5.60 1.60
C TRP A 97 -6.62 5.35 2.90
N PRO A 98 -6.03 5.59 4.09
CA PRO A 98 -6.77 5.46 5.34
C PRO A 98 -7.88 6.52 5.44
N GLU A 99 -8.94 6.19 6.16
CA GLU A 99 -10.06 7.10 6.36
C GLU A 99 -9.60 8.38 7.09
N GLY A 100 -10.03 9.55 6.59
CA GLY A 100 -9.74 10.83 7.22
C GLY A 100 -8.38 11.45 6.90
N ILE A 101 -7.55 10.80 6.06
CA ILE A 101 -6.27 11.40 5.63
C ILE A 101 -6.49 12.70 4.87
N THR A 102 -5.68 13.70 5.19
CA THR A 102 -5.68 15.03 4.55
C THR A 102 -4.85 15.02 3.26
N ASP A 103 -5.06 16.02 2.40
CA ASP A 103 -4.29 16.15 1.16
C ASP A 103 -2.79 16.43 1.43
N GLU A 104 -2.47 17.09 2.54
CA GLU A 104 -1.08 17.34 2.98
C GLU A 104 -0.38 16.05 3.41
N GLU A 105 -1.09 15.18 4.16
CA GLU A 105 -0.58 13.86 4.56
C GLU A 105 -0.45 12.92 3.36
N LYS A 106 -1.40 12.95 2.41
CA LYS A 106 -1.25 12.23 1.14
C LYS A 106 -0.01 12.69 0.39
N THR A 107 0.21 14.00 0.27
CA THR A 107 1.38 14.56 -0.40
C THR A 107 2.67 14.06 0.23
N THR A 108 2.74 14.05 1.57
CA THR A 108 3.87 13.52 2.33
C THR A 108 4.11 12.04 2.04
N ALA A 109 3.05 11.21 2.10
CA ALA A 109 3.16 9.78 1.80
C ALA A 109 3.60 9.51 0.35
N VAL A 110 3.20 10.34 -0.61
CA VAL A 110 3.65 10.24 -2.01
C VAL A 110 5.14 10.57 -2.14
N GLU A 111 5.66 11.55 -1.41
CA GLU A 111 7.09 11.86 -1.37
C GLU A 111 7.91 10.71 -0.75
N GLU A 112 7.37 10.07 0.29
CA GLU A 112 7.97 8.90 0.92
C GLU A 112 8.01 7.69 -0.03
N LEU A 113 6.90 7.38 -0.70
CA LEU A 113 6.85 6.33 -1.74
C LEU A 113 7.82 6.63 -2.88
N SER A 114 7.92 7.89 -3.31
CA SER A 114 8.86 8.31 -4.35
C SER A 114 10.31 8.11 -3.93
N SER A 115 10.63 8.26 -2.64
CA SER A 115 11.96 7.99 -2.08
C SER A 115 12.32 6.49 -2.08
N LEU A 116 11.33 5.61 -2.25
CA LEU A 116 11.48 4.16 -2.42
C LEU A 116 11.50 3.74 -3.90
N ASP A 117 11.53 4.69 -4.83
CA ASP A 117 11.34 4.46 -6.28
C ASP A 117 9.95 3.87 -6.61
N ILE A 118 8.91 4.21 -5.84
CA ILE A 118 7.51 3.91 -6.15
C ILE A 118 6.85 5.20 -6.65
N ILE A 119 6.61 5.28 -7.96
CA ILE A 119 6.14 6.51 -8.62
C ILE A 119 4.65 6.40 -8.93
N LEU A 120 3.87 7.35 -8.44
CA LEU A 120 2.46 7.44 -8.76
C LEU A 120 2.26 8.01 -10.16
N ARG A 121 1.34 7.40 -10.92
CA ARG A 121 0.92 7.83 -12.26
C ARG A 121 -0.56 8.20 -12.24
N THR A 122 -0.89 9.27 -12.95
CA THR A 122 -2.27 9.61 -13.32
C THR A 122 -2.65 8.79 -14.55
N GLY A 123 -3.86 8.22 -14.59
CA GLY A 123 -4.36 7.29 -15.63
C GLY A 123 -4.49 7.82 -17.07
N GLU A 124 -3.73 8.83 -17.49
CA GLU A 124 -3.71 9.36 -18.86
C GLU A 124 -2.29 9.51 -19.44
N GLN A 125 -1.44 8.49 -19.28
CA GLN A 125 -0.13 8.48 -19.95
C GLN A 125 -0.20 7.69 -21.26
N GLY A 126 -0.74 8.34 -22.31
CA GLY A 126 -0.44 8.06 -23.73
C GLY A 126 -1.37 7.12 -24.49
#